data_AF-A0AAW0X6K9-F1
#
_entry.id   AF-A0AAW0X6K9-F1
#
_cell.length_a   1.000
_cell.length_b   1.000
_cell.length_c   1.000
_cell.angle_alpha   90.00
_cell.angle_beta   90.00
_cell.angle_gamma   90.00
#
_symmetry.space_group_name_H-M   'P 1'
#
loop_
_entity.id
_entity.type
_entity.pdbx_description
1 polymer ?
#
loop_
_entity_poly.entity_id
_entity_poly.type
_entity_poly.pdbx_seq_one_letter_code
_entity_poly.pdbx_strand_id
1 'polypeptide(L)'
;MVDADTGAEVVFVSHANFFASPRISQDGQHLIWLQWNYPRMPWDDNKMFVGEIKNKKGNIAITKFFQHGSMMMPSFDQNNELFYVHDSTGWWNLYRVTRRGFEVNLTPESQEVGWPMWKLGRKAYAVNPRVGSNEAVVICGNDLTVVDLLKEKRRIIKTGYTSYSQGVAYSLDGSKVYVVAGDGVRYPGLVEVVVETGETREVSPVSQVQVDAGYLSTARLIQFPTSQGDFAYGYLYMPKVVPPSQAREMYEMVRNKSIPTALLLFQGEGHGFTRPDTCMKALEAEYCFFAQVFNLTPADLTCDVMIDNLDTWRAES
;
A
#
# COMPACT_ATOMS: atom_id res chain seq x y z
N MET A 1 -11.04 9.41 25.41
CA MET A 1 -9.98 8.66 26.13
C MET A 1 -10.65 7.49 26.80
N VAL A 2 -10.01 6.33 26.74
CA VAL A 2 -10.51 5.12 27.39
C VAL A 2 -9.52 4.78 28.48
N ASP A 3 -10.02 4.58 29.69
CA ASP A 3 -9.23 4.07 30.80
C ASP A 3 -8.90 2.60 30.54
N ALA A 4 -7.61 2.24 30.55
CA ALA A 4 -7.16 0.92 30.13
C ALA A 4 -7.54 -0.20 31.11
N ASP A 5 -7.73 0.13 32.39
CA ASP A 5 -8.02 -0.84 33.45
C ASP A 5 -9.52 -1.09 33.58
N THR A 6 -10.32 -0.02 33.49
CA THR A 6 -11.77 -0.04 33.74
C THR A 6 -12.61 -0.04 32.47
N GLY A 7 -12.03 0.34 31.33
CA GLY A 7 -12.76 0.58 30.09
C GLY A 7 -13.63 1.85 30.12
N ALA A 8 -13.55 2.66 31.18
CA ALA A 8 -14.36 3.86 31.30
C ALA A 8 -14.00 4.88 30.21
N GLU A 9 -15.02 5.42 29.55
CA GLU A 9 -14.86 6.36 28.45
C GLU A 9 -15.03 7.81 28.90
N VAL A 10 -14.13 8.67 28.43
CA VAL A 10 -14.18 10.12 28.61
C VAL A 10 -14.21 10.77 27.24
N VAL A 11 -15.32 11.44 26.94
CA VAL A 11 -15.53 12.18 25.68
C VAL A 11 -14.99 13.60 25.85
N PHE A 12 -14.10 14.02 24.96
CA PHE A 12 -13.57 15.39 24.92
C PHE A 12 -14.34 16.29 23.95
N VAL A 13 -14.74 15.75 22.79
CA VAL A 13 -15.38 16.50 21.70
C VAL A 13 -16.32 15.55 20.95
N SER A 14 -17.53 16.03 20.57
CA SER A 14 -18.54 15.22 19.89
C SER A 14 -19.44 15.99 18.90
N HIS A 15 -19.09 17.24 18.57
CA HIS A 15 -19.98 18.14 17.84
C HIS A 15 -19.86 18.06 16.30
N ALA A 16 -18.83 17.41 15.76
CA ALA A 16 -18.62 17.24 14.33
C ALA A 16 -19.11 15.87 13.87
N ASN A 17 -19.40 15.72 12.58
CA ASN A 17 -19.80 14.42 12.02
C ASN A 17 -18.64 13.42 12.01
N PHE A 18 -17.41 13.91 11.80
CA PHE A 18 -16.24 13.06 11.68
C PHE A 18 -15.05 13.62 12.46
N PHE A 19 -14.27 12.70 13.03
CA PHE A 19 -13.04 12.97 13.76
C PHE A 19 -11.96 11.99 13.31
N ALA A 20 -10.70 12.44 13.24
CA ALA A 20 -9.59 11.57 12.89
C ALA A 20 -8.29 11.97 13.60
N SER A 21 -7.38 10.98 13.65
CA SER A 21 -5.98 11.15 14.02
C SER A 21 -5.73 11.92 15.33
N PRO A 22 -6.39 11.58 16.45
CA PRO A 22 -6.06 12.20 17.73
C PRO A 22 -4.60 11.87 18.11
N ARG A 23 -3.84 12.89 18.52
CA ARG A 23 -2.48 12.73 19.09
C ARG A 23 -2.34 13.57 20.33
N ILE A 24 -1.60 13.05 21.29
CA ILE A 24 -1.24 13.78 22.50
C ILE A 24 0.19 14.28 22.31
N SER A 25 0.47 15.51 22.72
CA SER A 25 1.84 16.03 22.80
C SER A 25 2.67 15.22 23.80
N GLN A 26 3.99 15.29 23.68
CA GLN A 26 4.89 14.46 24.48
C GLN A 26 4.95 14.85 25.96
N ASP A 27 4.54 16.08 26.29
CA ASP A 27 4.33 16.52 27.67
C ASP A 27 2.94 16.13 28.23
N GLY A 28 2.07 15.51 27.43
CA GLY A 28 0.73 15.11 27.83
C GLY A 28 -0.28 16.26 27.96
N GLN A 29 0.09 17.49 27.59
CA GLN A 29 -0.73 18.68 27.86
C GLN A 29 -1.69 19.04 26.74
N HIS A 30 -1.40 18.65 25.51
CA HIS A 30 -2.18 19.03 24.33
C HIS A 30 -2.72 17.81 23.60
N LEU A 31 -3.98 17.87 23.21
CA LEU A 31 -4.60 16.96 22.25
C LEU A 31 -4.74 17.69 20.92
N ILE A 32 -4.24 17.10 19.85
CA ILE A 32 -4.51 17.54 18.48
C ILE A 32 -5.41 16.52 17.78
N TRP A 33 -6.35 16.99 16.96
CA TRP A 33 -7.21 16.12 16.15
C TRP A 33 -7.64 16.82 14.85
N LEU A 34 -8.10 16.02 13.90
CA LEU A 34 -8.79 16.49 12.69
C LEU A 34 -10.30 16.31 12.86
N GLN A 35 -11.08 17.22 12.30
CA GLN A 35 -12.52 17.06 12.18
C GLN A 35 -13.07 17.70 10.89
N TRP A 36 -14.18 17.16 10.41
CA TRP A 36 -14.92 17.68 9.27
C TRP A 36 -16.40 17.29 9.36
N ASN A 37 -17.21 17.87 8.49
CA ASN A 37 -18.66 17.67 8.44
C ASN A 37 -19.12 17.41 7.02
N TYR A 38 -20.30 16.80 6.89
CA TYR A 38 -20.96 16.71 5.59
C TYR A 38 -21.15 18.11 4.96
N PRO A 39 -21.10 18.23 3.63
CA PRO A 39 -20.90 17.17 2.63
C PRO A 39 -19.42 16.91 2.28
N ARG A 40 -18.47 17.49 3.03
CA ARG A 40 -17.03 17.40 2.71
C ARG A 40 -16.47 16.01 3.01
N MET A 41 -15.64 15.51 2.12
CA MET A 41 -14.70 14.44 2.43
C MET A 41 -13.40 15.02 2.98
N PRO A 42 -12.59 14.26 3.73
CA PRO A 42 -11.39 14.82 4.38
C PRO A 42 -10.34 15.31 3.38
N TRP A 43 -10.35 14.83 2.13
CA TRP A 43 -9.50 15.33 1.05
C TRP A 43 -10.05 16.55 0.32
N ASP A 44 -11.29 16.96 0.59
CA ASP A 44 -11.84 18.19 0.03
C ASP A 44 -11.51 19.39 0.92
N ASP A 45 -11.80 19.25 2.22
CA ASP A 45 -11.54 20.27 3.25
C ASP A 45 -11.72 19.66 4.64
N ASN A 46 -10.81 19.95 5.57
CA ASN A 46 -10.98 19.61 6.97
C ASN A 46 -10.34 20.67 7.88
N LYS A 47 -10.52 20.53 9.20
CA LYS A 47 -9.93 21.43 10.19
C LYS A 47 -9.14 20.64 11.21
N MET A 48 -7.99 21.17 11.59
CA MET A 48 -7.16 20.63 12.65
C MET A 48 -7.24 21.51 13.88
N PHE A 49 -7.47 20.92 15.04
CA PHE A 49 -7.63 21.63 16.31
C PHE A 49 -6.58 21.15 17.30
N VAL A 50 -6.03 22.08 18.07
CA VAL A 50 -5.20 21.82 19.24
C VAL A 50 -5.97 22.31 20.45
N GLY A 51 -6.13 21.43 21.43
CA GLY A 51 -6.75 21.77 22.70
C GLY A 51 -5.88 21.37 23.89
N GLU A 52 -5.82 22.24 24.88
CA GLU A 52 -5.14 21.99 26.15
C GLU A 52 -6.02 21.09 27.05
N ILE A 53 -5.45 19.99 27.51
CA ILE A 53 -6.10 19.03 28.40
C ILE A 53 -6.07 19.60 29.81
N LYS A 54 -7.18 20.20 30.25
CA LYS A 54 -7.30 20.80 31.60
C LYS A 54 -7.39 19.75 32.70
N ASN A 55 -8.01 18.61 32.39
CA ASN A 55 -8.08 17.46 33.28
C ASN A 55 -8.35 16.18 32.49
N LYS A 56 -8.16 15.03 33.15
CA LYS A 56 -8.47 13.71 32.60
C LYS A 56 -9.98 13.38 32.58
N LYS A 57 -10.86 14.35 32.89
CA LYS A 57 -12.32 14.20 32.96
C LYS A 57 -13.06 14.81 31.76
N GLY A 58 -12.37 15.03 30.64
CA GLY A 58 -12.99 15.47 29.39
C GLY A 58 -12.97 16.98 29.17
N ASN A 59 -12.37 17.75 30.08
CA ASN A 59 -12.26 19.20 29.89
C ASN A 59 -11.06 19.54 29.00
N ILE A 60 -11.36 20.07 27.82
CA ILE A 60 -10.38 20.55 26.85
C ILE A 60 -10.68 22.01 26.48
N ALA A 61 -9.65 22.86 26.48
CA ALA A 61 -9.75 24.23 26.01
C ALA A 61 -9.07 24.33 24.63
N ILE A 62 -9.81 24.68 23.58
CA ILE A 62 -9.21 24.87 22.25
C ILE A 62 -8.29 26.08 22.30
N THR A 63 -7.01 25.87 22.00
CA THR A 63 -5.97 26.93 22.03
C THR A 63 -5.54 27.35 20.63
N LYS A 64 -5.66 26.46 19.63
CA LYS A 64 -5.30 26.75 18.24
C LYS A 64 -6.15 25.93 17.27
N PHE A 65 -6.35 26.45 16.06
CA PHE A 65 -6.83 25.67 14.93
C PHE A 65 -6.03 26.03 13.67
N PHE A 66 -6.05 25.12 12.70
CA PHE A 66 -5.43 25.26 11.39
C PHE A 66 -6.47 24.96 10.30
N GLN A 67 -6.32 25.61 9.15
CA GLN A 67 -7.19 25.43 7.99
C GLN A 67 -6.40 25.67 6.71
N HIS A 68 -5.97 24.58 6.07
CA HIS A 68 -5.16 24.60 4.85
C HIS A 68 -5.77 23.78 3.70
N GLY A 69 -7.07 23.47 3.75
CA GLY A 69 -7.71 22.51 2.84
C GLY A 69 -7.68 21.10 3.43
N SER A 70 -7.09 20.15 2.72
CA SER A 70 -6.96 18.77 3.18
C SER A 70 -5.73 18.61 4.06
N MET A 71 -5.92 18.58 5.39
CA MET A 71 -4.86 18.27 6.35
C MET A 71 -4.92 16.82 6.82
N MET A 72 -3.77 16.19 7.03
CA MET A 72 -3.69 14.78 7.38
C MET A 72 -2.53 14.48 8.34
N MET A 73 -2.65 13.35 9.03
CA MET A 73 -1.56 12.70 9.77
C MET A 73 -0.80 13.64 10.74
N PRO A 74 -1.47 14.39 11.65
CA PRO A 74 -0.75 15.13 12.67
C PRO A 74 0.09 14.21 13.56
N SER A 75 1.24 14.69 14.00
CA SER A 75 2.12 14.06 14.98
C SER A 75 3.01 15.09 15.65
N PHE A 76 3.50 14.79 16.86
CA PHE A 76 4.56 15.54 17.51
C PHE A 76 5.88 14.78 17.42
N ASP A 77 7.00 15.50 17.41
CA ASP A 77 8.33 14.93 17.61
C ASP A 77 8.72 14.93 19.11
N GLN A 78 9.93 14.45 19.41
CA GLN A 78 10.51 14.49 20.76
C GLN A 78 10.64 15.91 21.33
N ASN A 79 10.59 16.95 20.49
CA ASN A 79 10.66 18.35 20.90
C ASN A 79 9.27 19.00 20.98
N ASN A 80 8.15 18.27 20.89
CA ASN A 80 6.80 18.87 20.80
C ASN A 80 6.63 19.84 19.63
N GLU A 81 7.45 19.75 18.58
CA GLU A 81 7.16 20.40 17.30
C GLU A 81 6.10 19.60 16.57
N LEU A 82 5.15 20.30 15.95
CA LEU A 82 4.02 19.67 15.27
C LEU A 82 4.41 19.39 13.81
N PHE A 83 4.11 18.17 13.36
CA PHE A 83 4.23 17.74 11.98
C PHE A 83 2.85 17.36 11.46
N TYR A 84 2.55 17.69 10.23
CA TYR A 84 1.34 17.27 9.54
C TYR A 84 1.47 17.50 8.03
N VAL A 85 0.57 16.88 7.27
CA VAL A 85 0.55 16.97 5.82
C VAL A 85 -0.60 17.86 5.38
N HIS A 86 -0.40 18.74 4.40
CA HIS A 86 -1.51 19.47 3.75
C HIS A 86 -1.21 19.82 2.29
N ASP A 87 -2.26 20.18 1.53
CA ASP A 87 -2.26 20.29 0.06
C ASP A 87 -2.29 21.74 -0.48
N SER A 88 -1.95 22.73 0.35
CA SER A 88 -2.06 24.15 -0.05
C SER A 88 -1.20 24.55 -1.27
N THR A 89 -0.21 23.74 -1.64
CA THR A 89 0.64 23.92 -2.83
C THR A 89 0.06 23.26 -4.10
N GLY A 90 -1.09 22.60 -3.99
CA GLY A 90 -1.65 21.72 -5.01
C GLY A 90 -1.17 20.26 -4.92
N TRP A 91 -0.28 19.95 -3.97
CA TRP A 91 0.21 18.60 -3.67
C TRP A 91 0.26 18.41 -2.16
N TRP A 92 -0.04 17.21 -1.67
CA TRP A 92 0.16 16.92 -0.25
C TRP A 92 1.65 16.95 0.08
N ASN A 93 2.08 17.92 0.87
CA ASN A 93 3.45 18.05 1.34
C ASN A 93 3.50 17.91 2.86
N LEU A 94 4.64 17.47 3.41
CA LEU A 94 4.89 17.43 4.85
C LEU A 94 5.32 18.81 5.34
N TYR A 95 4.72 19.26 6.43
CA TYR A 95 5.03 20.52 7.09
C TYR A 95 5.42 20.29 8.54
N ARG A 96 6.24 21.21 9.05
CA ARG A 96 6.59 21.32 10.46
C ARG A 96 6.24 22.70 10.98
N VAL A 97 5.54 22.74 12.11
CA VAL A 97 5.32 23.94 12.92
C VAL A 97 6.28 23.91 14.10
N THR A 98 7.27 24.80 14.05
CA THR A 98 8.27 24.95 15.10
C THR A 98 7.65 25.41 16.41
N ARG A 99 8.38 25.28 17.53
CA ARG A 99 7.94 25.81 18.83
C ARG A 99 7.62 27.31 18.83
N ARG A 100 8.22 28.08 17.91
CA ARG A 100 7.96 29.51 17.73
C ARG A 100 6.72 29.81 16.89
N GLY A 101 6.07 28.76 16.36
CA GLY A 101 4.87 28.87 15.53
C GLY A 101 5.15 29.08 14.04
N PHE A 102 6.41 29.09 13.60
CA PHE A 102 6.75 29.13 12.18
C PHE A 102 6.47 27.79 11.53
N GLU A 103 5.79 27.83 10.39
CA GLU A 103 5.48 26.68 9.55
C GLU A 103 6.46 26.60 8.38
N VAL A 104 6.99 25.40 8.15
CA VAL A 104 8.01 25.13 7.13
C VAL A 104 7.56 23.94 6.28
N ASN A 105 7.54 24.11 4.96
CA ASN A 105 7.31 23.01 4.02
C ASN A 105 8.59 22.18 3.88
N LEU A 106 8.55 20.93 4.31
CA LEU A 106 9.69 20.02 4.32
C LEU A 106 9.85 19.23 3.02
N THR A 107 8.79 19.12 2.22
CA THR A 107 8.76 18.42 0.93
C THR A 107 8.07 19.28 -0.15
N PRO A 108 8.61 20.46 -0.52
CA PRO A 108 8.04 21.34 -1.55
C PRO A 108 8.27 20.76 -2.95
N GLU A 109 7.63 19.62 -3.23
CA GLU A 109 7.72 18.87 -4.48
C GLU A 109 6.34 18.69 -5.08
N SER A 110 6.27 18.59 -6.41
CA SER A 110 5.07 18.23 -7.15
C SER A 110 4.84 16.71 -7.08
N GLN A 111 4.80 16.17 -5.87
CA GLN A 111 4.59 14.75 -5.56
C GLN A 111 3.77 14.62 -4.28
N GLU A 112 2.96 13.57 -4.21
CA GLU A 112 2.10 13.34 -3.06
C GLU A 112 2.87 12.73 -1.88
N VAL A 113 2.69 13.32 -0.70
CA VAL A 113 3.01 12.69 0.58
C VAL A 113 1.78 11.98 1.10
N GLY A 114 1.79 10.66 1.01
CA GLY A 114 0.69 9.81 1.48
C GLY A 114 -0.43 9.63 0.47
N TRP A 115 -1.66 9.55 0.97
CA TRP A 115 -2.82 9.13 0.20
C TRP A 115 -4.08 9.78 0.77
N PRO A 116 -5.17 9.85 -0.02
CA PRO A 116 -6.46 10.30 0.50
C PRO A 116 -6.87 9.49 1.74
N MET A 117 -7.37 10.19 2.76
CA MET A 117 -7.71 9.61 4.07
C MET A 117 -9.03 8.81 4.05
N TRP A 118 -9.08 7.73 3.25
CA TRP A 118 -10.16 6.74 3.28
C TRP A 118 -10.13 5.83 4.50
N LYS A 119 -8.93 5.60 5.04
CA LYS A 119 -8.67 4.74 6.20
C LYS A 119 -7.97 5.56 7.27
N LEU A 120 -8.41 5.41 8.51
CA LEU A 120 -7.75 6.02 9.66
C LEU A 120 -6.42 5.32 9.96
N GLY A 121 -5.47 6.06 10.55
CA GLY A 121 -4.25 5.50 11.13
C GLY A 121 -3.08 5.29 10.17
N ARG A 122 -3.23 5.55 8.86
CA ARG A 122 -2.10 5.56 7.93
C ARG A 122 -1.10 6.67 8.26
N LYS A 123 0.19 6.42 8.03
CA LYS A 123 1.29 7.35 8.33
C LYS A 123 2.32 7.42 7.20
N ALA A 124 2.19 8.39 6.32
CA ALA A 124 3.13 8.60 5.21
C ALA A 124 4.51 9.11 5.68
N TYR A 125 4.67 9.48 6.95
CA TYR A 125 5.95 9.86 7.50
C TYR A 125 6.10 9.40 8.95
N ALA A 126 7.34 9.37 9.41
CA ALA A 126 7.71 9.25 10.81
C ALA A 126 8.88 10.19 11.09
N VAL A 127 8.91 10.76 12.30
CA VAL A 127 10.06 11.52 12.80
C VAL A 127 10.94 10.58 13.61
N ASN A 128 12.26 10.72 13.50
CA ASN A 128 13.20 9.84 14.16
C ASN A 128 13.09 9.99 15.69
N PRO A 129 12.77 8.93 16.45
CA PRO A 129 12.48 9.02 17.88
C PRO A 129 13.75 9.20 18.73
N ARG A 130 14.95 9.01 18.15
CA ARG A 130 16.22 9.17 18.87
C ARG A 130 16.40 10.62 19.28
N VAL A 131 16.58 10.87 20.57
CA VAL A 131 16.83 12.21 21.12
C VAL A 131 18.01 12.88 20.41
N GLY A 132 17.82 14.12 19.98
CA GLY A 132 18.82 14.89 19.23
C GLY A 132 18.89 14.56 17.73
N SER A 133 18.10 13.60 17.24
CA SER A 133 17.97 13.38 15.80
C SER A 133 17.20 14.53 15.15
N ASN A 134 17.61 14.88 13.93
CA ASN A 134 17.00 15.94 13.12
C ASN A 134 16.51 15.38 11.79
N GLU A 135 15.95 14.17 11.81
CA GLU A 135 15.57 13.47 10.60
C GLU A 135 14.13 12.98 10.68
N ALA A 136 13.46 13.02 9.54
CA ALA A 136 12.21 12.31 9.31
C ALA A 136 12.35 11.45 8.06
N VAL A 137 11.63 10.33 8.02
CA VAL A 137 11.46 9.53 6.81
C VAL A 137 10.04 9.72 6.31
N VAL A 138 9.90 9.99 5.02
CA VAL A 138 8.66 10.35 4.34
C VAL A 138 8.50 9.49 3.10
N ILE A 139 7.31 8.95 2.89
CA ILE A 139 6.88 8.33 1.64
C ILE A 139 6.41 9.48 0.74
N CYS A 140 7.16 9.77 -0.32
CA CYS A 140 6.91 10.86 -1.25
C CYS A 140 6.87 10.29 -2.66
N GLY A 141 5.70 10.34 -3.31
CA GLY A 141 5.47 9.64 -4.57
C GLY A 141 5.72 8.13 -4.43
N ASN A 142 6.67 7.62 -5.20
CA ASN A 142 7.06 6.20 -5.21
C ASN A 142 8.32 5.91 -4.39
N ASP A 143 8.84 6.90 -3.66
CA ASP A 143 10.12 6.83 -2.97
C ASP A 143 9.98 6.98 -1.46
N LEU A 144 10.97 6.42 -0.75
CA LEU A 144 11.19 6.65 0.67
C LEU A 144 12.31 7.70 0.81
N THR A 145 12.03 8.82 1.45
CA THR A 145 12.90 9.99 1.48
C THR A 145 13.24 10.38 2.91
N VAL A 146 14.53 10.53 3.21
CA VAL A 146 15.01 11.18 4.43
C VAL A 146 14.94 12.68 4.25
N VAL A 147 14.42 13.38 5.24
CA VAL A 147 14.41 14.84 5.34
C VAL A 147 15.26 15.25 6.53
N ASP A 148 16.30 16.07 6.29
CA ASP A 148 17.05 16.78 7.33
C ASP A 148 16.24 17.99 7.79
N LEU A 149 15.79 17.97 9.03
CA LEU A 149 14.90 18.95 9.64
C LEU A 149 15.58 20.29 9.96
N LEU A 150 16.91 20.36 9.94
CA LEU A 150 17.65 21.61 10.19
C LEU A 150 18.10 22.26 8.88
N LYS A 151 18.54 21.45 7.92
CA LYS A 151 19.09 21.92 6.64
C LYS A 151 18.05 21.95 5.54
N GLU A 152 16.86 21.37 5.78
CA GLU A 152 15.77 21.25 4.80
C GLU A 152 16.21 20.54 3.51
N LYS A 153 17.20 19.63 3.67
CA LYS A 153 17.72 18.80 2.59
C LYS A 153 17.02 17.46 2.58
N ARG A 154 16.89 16.89 1.39
CA ARG A 154 16.23 15.60 1.17
C ARG A 154 17.17 14.62 0.47
N ARG A 155 17.03 13.34 0.81
CA ARG A 155 17.73 12.22 0.17
C ARG A 155 16.79 11.04 0.02
N ILE A 156 16.69 10.49 -1.19
CA ILE A 156 15.99 9.23 -1.45
C ILE A 156 16.80 8.06 -0.87
N ILE A 157 16.13 7.15 -0.17
CA ILE A 157 16.65 5.86 0.28
C ILE A 157 16.45 4.86 -0.85
N LYS A 158 17.54 4.33 -1.40
CA LYS A 158 17.50 3.35 -2.50
C LYS A 158 17.20 1.94 -1.97
N THR A 159 15.94 1.68 -1.64
CA THR A 159 15.47 0.36 -1.15
C THR A 159 15.32 -0.68 -2.26
N GLY A 160 15.19 -0.22 -3.51
CA GLY A 160 14.82 -1.03 -4.67
C GLY A 160 13.32 -1.28 -4.81
N TYR A 161 12.48 -0.93 -3.84
CA TYR A 161 11.01 -0.99 -3.93
C TYR A 161 10.45 0.30 -4.54
N THR A 162 9.33 0.20 -5.25
CA THR A 162 8.68 1.33 -5.93
C THR A 162 7.24 1.57 -5.48
N SER A 163 6.76 0.81 -4.50
CA SER A 163 5.46 1.00 -3.88
C SER A 163 5.57 0.86 -2.38
N TYR A 164 5.03 1.84 -1.66
CA TYR A 164 4.91 1.83 -0.20
C TYR A 164 3.44 2.02 0.16
N SER A 165 2.99 1.35 1.22
CA SER A 165 1.62 1.43 1.68
C SER A 165 1.54 1.39 3.20
N GLN A 166 0.36 1.76 3.74
CA GLN A 166 0.04 1.83 5.16
C GLN A 166 0.81 2.89 5.96
N GLY A 167 2.14 2.87 5.90
CA GLY A 167 2.97 3.91 6.46
C GLY A 167 4.40 3.49 6.75
N VAL A 168 5.08 4.33 7.52
CA VAL A 168 6.45 4.15 7.99
C VAL A 168 6.53 4.29 9.51
N ALA A 169 7.38 3.48 10.15
CA ALA A 169 7.67 3.55 11.57
C ALA A 169 9.16 3.36 11.84
N TYR A 170 9.75 4.16 12.72
CA TYR A 170 11.15 4.00 13.13
C TYR A 170 11.34 2.86 14.14
N SER A 171 12.52 2.25 14.13
CA SER A 171 13.06 1.53 15.28
C SER A 171 13.32 2.49 16.45
N LEU A 172 13.34 1.96 17.67
CA LEU A 172 13.55 2.79 18.88
C LEU A 172 14.90 3.52 18.90
N ASP A 173 15.93 2.92 18.33
CA ASP A 173 17.27 3.52 18.20
C ASP A 173 17.38 4.51 17.02
N GLY A 174 16.34 4.61 16.18
CA GLY A 174 16.29 5.52 15.05
C GLY A 174 17.15 5.14 13.85
N SER A 175 17.77 3.96 13.85
CA SER A 175 18.69 3.51 12.78
C SER A 175 17.97 2.86 11.59
N LYS A 176 16.77 2.35 11.82
CA LYS A 176 15.96 1.62 10.83
C LYS A 176 14.54 2.17 10.77
N VAL A 177 13.88 1.88 9.65
CA VAL A 177 12.44 2.05 9.51
C VAL A 177 11.79 0.77 9.02
N TYR A 178 10.53 0.59 9.38
CA TYR A 178 9.67 -0.49 8.93
C TYR A 178 8.57 0.09 8.05
N VAL A 179 8.38 -0.51 6.88
CA VAL A 179 7.41 -0.10 5.87
C VAL A 179 6.69 -1.32 5.30
N VAL A 180 5.48 -1.14 4.78
CA VAL A 180 4.87 -2.16 3.90
C VAL A 180 5.21 -1.79 2.46
N ALA A 181 6.09 -2.56 1.84
CA ALA A 181 6.64 -2.25 0.51
C ALA A 181 6.46 -3.40 -0.48
N GLY A 182 6.24 -3.06 -1.74
CA GLY A 182 6.10 -3.98 -2.87
C GLY A 182 6.50 -3.29 -4.17
N ASP A 183 6.31 -3.98 -5.29
CA ASP A 183 6.48 -3.42 -6.63
C ASP A 183 5.77 -4.30 -7.69
N GLY A 184 6.13 -4.14 -8.97
CA GLY A 184 5.54 -4.91 -10.07
C GLY A 184 5.86 -6.41 -10.07
N VAL A 185 6.80 -6.90 -9.25
CA VAL A 185 7.21 -8.31 -9.17
C VAL A 185 7.20 -8.88 -7.75
N ARG A 186 7.15 -8.03 -6.72
CA ARG A 186 7.09 -8.40 -5.31
C ARG A 186 5.76 -7.97 -4.71
N TYR A 187 5.02 -8.92 -4.13
CA TYR A 187 3.83 -8.59 -3.34
C TYR A 187 4.19 -7.69 -2.15
N PRO A 188 3.30 -6.78 -1.72
CA PRO A 188 3.53 -5.94 -0.56
C PRO A 188 3.77 -6.77 0.71
N GLY A 189 4.92 -6.57 1.35
CA GLY A 189 5.33 -7.24 2.58
C GLY A 189 5.90 -6.26 3.61
N LEU A 190 6.05 -6.70 4.86
CA LEU A 190 6.71 -5.90 5.89
C LEU A 190 8.22 -5.92 5.68
N VAL A 191 8.81 -4.77 5.39
CA VAL A 191 10.23 -4.59 5.07
C VAL A 191 10.88 -3.69 6.11
N GLU A 192 11.98 -4.19 6.67
CA GLU A 192 12.93 -3.40 7.45
C GLU A 192 13.92 -2.74 6.50
N VAL A 193 14.18 -1.44 6.71
CA VAL A 193 15.11 -0.64 5.89
C VAL A 193 16.10 0.05 6.82
N VAL A 194 17.39 -0.13 6.59
CA VAL A 194 18.45 0.65 7.24
C VAL A 194 18.46 2.05 6.62
N VAL A 195 18.22 3.09 7.42
CA VAL A 195 17.99 4.46 6.90
C VAL A 195 19.22 5.02 6.19
N GLU A 196 20.41 4.74 6.73
CA GLU A 196 21.67 5.25 6.20
C GLU A 196 21.99 4.65 4.82
N THR A 197 21.97 3.32 4.73
CA THR A 197 22.45 2.59 3.55
C THR A 197 21.35 2.27 2.54
N GLY A 198 20.09 2.18 2.99
CA GLY A 198 18.97 1.65 2.21
C GLY A 198 18.94 0.12 2.12
N GLU A 199 19.81 -0.58 2.83
CA GLU A 199 19.78 -2.05 2.92
C GLU A 199 18.43 -2.52 3.47
N THR A 200 17.84 -3.53 2.83
CA THR A 200 16.50 -4.02 3.16
C THR A 200 16.50 -5.46 3.62
N ARG A 201 15.58 -5.79 4.52
CA ARG A 201 15.31 -7.15 4.98
C ARG A 201 13.80 -7.36 5.08
N GLU A 202 13.28 -8.38 4.43
CA GLU A 202 11.88 -8.77 4.58
C GLU A 202 11.66 -9.42 5.95
N VAL A 203 10.76 -8.86 6.76
CA VAL A 203 10.52 -9.29 8.15
C VAL A 203 9.48 -10.40 8.21
N SER A 204 8.48 -10.33 7.34
CA SER A 204 7.45 -11.34 7.21
C SER A 204 7.37 -11.74 5.74
N PRO A 205 8.09 -12.78 5.32
CA PRO A 205 7.93 -13.30 3.97
C PRO A 205 6.48 -13.74 3.84
N VAL A 206 5.74 -13.10 2.93
CA VAL A 206 4.41 -13.60 2.58
C VAL A 206 4.63 -15.01 2.04
N SER A 207 3.78 -15.97 2.45
CA SER A 207 3.73 -17.30 1.84
C SER A 207 3.41 -17.11 0.35
N GLN A 208 4.44 -16.99 -0.47
CA GLN A 208 4.32 -16.76 -1.89
C GLN A 208 4.56 -18.07 -2.62
N VAL A 209 3.68 -18.37 -3.57
CA VAL A 209 4.08 -19.15 -4.73
C VAL A 209 5.09 -18.28 -5.47
N GLN A 210 6.35 -18.68 -5.50
CA GLN A 210 7.34 -18.01 -6.33
C GLN A 210 6.91 -18.15 -7.79
N VAL A 211 6.50 -17.04 -8.39
CA VAL A 211 6.24 -16.95 -9.82
C VAL A 211 7.47 -16.30 -10.45
N ASP A 212 8.04 -16.94 -11.46
CA ASP A 212 9.21 -16.40 -12.16
C ASP A 212 8.87 -15.02 -12.75
N ALA A 213 9.79 -14.06 -12.60
CA ALA A 213 9.58 -12.67 -13.02
C ALA A 213 9.31 -12.52 -14.54
N GLY A 214 9.72 -13.51 -15.33
CA GLY A 214 9.38 -13.69 -16.74
C GLY A 214 7.88 -13.87 -17.00
N TYR A 215 7.08 -14.30 -16.03
CA TYR A 215 5.62 -14.42 -16.14
C TYR A 215 4.91 -13.08 -15.87
N LEU A 216 5.55 -12.15 -15.14
CA LEU A 216 4.91 -10.92 -14.67
C LEU A 216 5.13 -9.78 -15.67
N SER A 217 4.03 -9.15 -16.12
CA SER A 217 4.13 -7.94 -16.94
C SER A 217 4.55 -6.75 -16.08
N THR A 218 5.59 -6.04 -16.50
CA THR A 218 6.06 -4.84 -15.81
C THR A 218 5.28 -3.63 -16.29
N ALA A 219 4.65 -2.92 -15.36
CA ALA A 219 3.89 -1.71 -15.65
C ALA A 219 4.78 -0.63 -16.28
N ARG A 220 4.32 -0.01 -17.37
CA ARG A 220 4.91 1.21 -17.92
C ARG A 220 3.96 2.37 -17.71
N LEU A 221 4.40 3.41 -17.00
CA LEU A 221 3.65 4.67 -16.91
C LEU A 221 3.56 5.28 -18.32
N ILE A 222 2.34 5.55 -18.76
CA ILE A 222 2.05 6.24 -20.01
C ILE A 222 1.21 7.48 -19.72
N GLN A 223 1.36 8.48 -20.57
CA GLN A 223 0.49 9.66 -20.62
C GLN A 223 -0.12 9.74 -22.02
N PHE A 224 -1.39 10.13 -22.09
CA PHE A 224 -2.08 10.32 -23.36
C PHE A 224 -3.00 11.55 -23.28
N PRO A 225 -3.15 12.30 -24.39
CA PRO A 225 -3.94 13.52 -24.39
C PRO A 225 -5.43 13.21 -24.23
N THR A 226 -6.13 14.11 -23.54
CA THR A 226 -7.60 14.12 -23.43
C THR A 226 -8.20 15.01 -24.50
N SER A 227 -9.52 14.88 -24.74
CA SER A 227 -10.24 15.72 -25.71
C SER A 227 -10.26 17.21 -25.37
N GLN A 228 -9.93 17.59 -24.14
CA GLN A 228 -9.94 18.98 -23.65
C GLN A 228 -8.53 19.59 -23.57
N GLY A 229 -7.49 18.91 -24.06
CA GLY A 229 -6.12 19.42 -24.08
C GLY A 229 -5.30 19.12 -22.83
N ASP A 230 -5.88 18.47 -21.80
CA ASP A 230 -5.15 17.93 -20.65
C ASP A 230 -4.54 16.55 -20.95
N PHE A 231 -3.82 15.97 -19.99
CA PHE A 231 -3.29 14.60 -20.06
C PHE A 231 -3.99 13.68 -19.06
N ALA A 232 -4.23 12.44 -19.48
CA ALA A 232 -4.57 11.33 -18.61
C ALA A 232 -3.35 10.42 -18.44
N TYR A 233 -3.22 9.82 -17.26
CA TYR A 233 -2.14 8.91 -16.90
C TYR A 233 -2.67 7.49 -16.75
N GLY A 234 -1.86 6.51 -17.12
CA GLY A 234 -2.21 5.11 -16.95
C GLY A 234 -0.97 4.23 -16.88
N TYR A 235 -1.17 3.00 -16.39
CA TYR A 235 -0.15 1.96 -16.41
C TYR A 235 -0.47 0.97 -17.53
N LEU A 236 0.46 0.85 -18.49
CA LEU A 236 0.39 -0.13 -19.56
C LEU A 236 1.11 -1.42 -19.15
N TYR A 237 0.39 -2.53 -19.18
CA TYR A 237 0.92 -3.88 -18.96
C TYR A 237 0.92 -4.61 -20.30
N MET A 238 2.08 -4.73 -20.94
CA MET A 238 2.20 -5.46 -22.20
C MET A 238 2.09 -6.96 -21.94
N PRO A 239 1.38 -7.73 -22.78
CA PRO A 239 1.39 -9.19 -22.67
C PRO A 239 2.83 -9.68 -22.85
N LYS A 240 3.30 -10.52 -21.92
CA LYS A 240 4.51 -11.29 -22.16
C LYS A 240 4.13 -12.51 -22.99
N VAL A 241 4.90 -12.79 -24.03
CA VAL A 241 4.74 -14.04 -24.79
C VAL A 241 4.93 -15.19 -23.81
N VAL A 242 3.97 -16.12 -23.77
CA VAL A 242 4.05 -17.33 -22.94
C VAL A 242 4.75 -18.42 -23.77
N PRO A 243 6.06 -18.69 -23.60
CA PRO A 243 6.73 -19.71 -24.40
C PRO A 243 6.22 -21.11 -24.02
N PRO A 244 6.27 -22.10 -24.93
CA PRO A 244 5.83 -23.47 -24.62
C PRO A 244 6.55 -24.14 -23.44
N SER A 245 7.80 -23.73 -23.15
CA SER A 245 8.53 -24.19 -21.95
C SER A 245 7.80 -23.81 -20.66
N GLN A 246 7.17 -22.64 -20.66
CA GLN A 246 6.41 -22.10 -19.53
C GLN A 246 5.19 -22.97 -19.19
N ALA A 247 4.42 -23.35 -20.21
CA ALA A 247 3.26 -24.23 -20.05
C ALA A 247 3.66 -25.63 -19.51
N ARG A 248 4.84 -26.14 -19.94
CA ARG A 248 5.38 -27.41 -19.45
C ARG A 248 5.76 -27.34 -17.97
N GLU A 249 6.44 -26.27 -17.58
CA GLU A 249 6.89 -26.04 -16.21
C GLU A 249 5.69 -25.95 -15.23
N MET A 250 4.65 -25.20 -15.60
CA MET A 250 3.40 -25.12 -14.82
C MET A 250 2.73 -26.49 -14.69
N TYR A 251 2.65 -27.26 -15.78
CA TYR A 251 2.09 -28.61 -15.76
C TYR A 251 2.88 -29.52 -14.80
N GLU A 252 4.22 -29.54 -14.88
CA GLU A 252 5.06 -30.34 -13.98
C GLU A 252 4.88 -29.93 -12.52
N MET A 253 4.81 -28.63 -12.22
CA MET A 253 4.58 -28.14 -10.85
C MET A 253 3.24 -28.61 -10.28
N VAL A 254 2.16 -28.55 -11.06
CA VAL A 254 0.82 -28.99 -10.62
C VAL A 254 0.79 -30.52 -10.49
N ARG A 255 1.39 -31.23 -11.45
CA ARG A 255 1.50 -32.68 -11.45
C ARG A 255 2.25 -33.19 -10.22
N ASN A 256 3.37 -32.57 -9.86
CA ASN A 256 4.18 -32.95 -8.70
C ASN A 256 3.49 -32.70 -7.36
N LYS A 257 2.45 -31.86 -7.33
CA LYS A 257 1.60 -31.64 -6.16
C LYS A 257 0.46 -32.66 -6.05
N SER A 258 0.45 -33.69 -6.90
CA SER A 258 -0.61 -34.71 -6.96
C SER A 258 -2.01 -34.15 -7.25
N ILE A 259 -2.08 -32.99 -7.91
CA ILE A 259 -3.34 -32.38 -8.34
C ILE A 259 -3.68 -32.92 -9.74
N PRO A 260 -4.95 -33.27 -10.03
CA PRO A 260 -5.39 -33.65 -11.37
C PRO A 260 -5.00 -32.61 -12.42
N THR A 261 -4.27 -33.03 -13.45
CA THR A 261 -3.76 -32.09 -14.46
C THR A 261 -3.54 -32.76 -15.81
N ALA A 262 -3.64 -31.98 -16.89
CA ALA A 262 -3.40 -32.42 -18.26
C ALA A 262 -2.71 -31.30 -19.05
N LEU A 263 -1.83 -31.67 -20.00
CA LEU A 263 -1.15 -30.73 -20.90
C LEU A 263 -1.33 -31.14 -22.36
N LEU A 264 -1.96 -30.27 -23.15
CA LEU A 264 -2.09 -30.41 -24.60
C LEU A 264 -1.36 -29.26 -25.29
N LEU A 265 -0.43 -29.57 -26.20
CA LEU A 265 0.33 -28.59 -26.97
C LEU A 265 -0.07 -28.67 -28.45
N PHE A 266 -0.47 -27.54 -29.02
CA PHE A 266 -0.88 -27.45 -30.42
C PHE A 266 0.25 -26.83 -31.27
N GLN A 267 0.80 -27.62 -32.19
CA GLN A 267 1.90 -27.16 -33.06
C GLN A 267 1.44 -26.03 -33.98
N GLY A 268 2.27 -24.99 -34.11
CA GLY A 268 2.02 -23.84 -34.96
C GLY A 268 0.98 -22.84 -34.43
N GLU A 269 0.53 -23.00 -33.18
CA GLU A 269 -0.35 -22.04 -32.51
C GLU A 269 0.41 -21.24 -31.45
N GLY A 270 0.01 -19.99 -31.28
CA GLY A 270 0.58 -19.07 -30.29
C GLY A 270 -0.39 -18.81 -29.14
N HIS A 271 -0.18 -17.66 -28.47
CA HIS A 271 -1.12 -17.21 -27.45
C HIS A 271 -2.41 -16.70 -28.11
N GLY A 272 -3.55 -17.25 -27.68
CA GLY A 272 -4.84 -17.08 -28.37
C GLY A 272 -4.88 -17.98 -29.62
N PHE A 273 -5.47 -19.17 -29.48
CA PHE A 273 -5.63 -20.10 -30.60
C PHE A 273 -6.49 -19.46 -31.70
N THR A 274 -6.05 -19.61 -32.95
CA THR A 274 -6.72 -18.98 -34.10
C THR A 274 -7.31 -19.99 -35.07
N ARG A 275 -6.77 -21.22 -35.16
CA ARG A 275 -7.33 -22.22 -36.05
C ARG A 275 -8.60 -22.81 -35.43
N PRO A 276 -9.71 -22.93 -36.20
CA PRO A 276 -10.96 -23.48 -35.70
C PRO A 276 -10.81 -24.86 -35.05
N ASP A 277 -10.05 -25.77 -35.68
CA ASP A 277 -9.85 -27.14 -35.18
C ASP A 277 -9.12 -27.16 -33.82
N THR A 278 -8.17 -26.24 -33.63
CA THR A 278 -7.45 -26.11 -32.35
C THR A 278 -8.38 -25.55 -31.27
N CYS A 279 -9.18 -24.54 -31.59
CA CYS A 279 -10.16 -23.97 -30.66
C CYS A 279 -11.18 -25.01 -30.21
N MET A 280 -11.71 -25.79 -31.15
CA MET A 280 -12.65 -26.87 -30.89
C MET A 280 -12.03 -27.96 -30.01
N LYS A 281 -10.86 -28.49 -30.37
CA LYS A 281 -10.21 -29.55 -29.58
C LYS A 281 -9.80 -29.06 -28.19
N ALA A 282 -9.42 -27.79 -28.03
CA ALA A 282 -9.14 -27.21 -26.72
C ALA A 282 -10.40 -27.17 -25.82
N LEU A 283 -11.53 -26.72 -26.35
CA LEU A 283 -12.81 -26.70 -25.63
C LEU A 283 -13.32 -28.11 -25.29
N GLU A 284 -13.21 -29.04 -26.24
CA GLU A 284 -13.53 -30.46 -26.02
C GLU A 284 -12.65 -31.05 -24.92
N ALA A 285 -11.34 -30.76 -24.94
CA ALA A 285 -10.42 -31.26 -23.94
C ALA A 285 -10.70 -30.69 -22.55
N GLU A 286 -11.03 -29.40 -22.46
CA GLU A 286 -11.45 -28.76 -21.20
C GLU A 286 -12.74 -29.36 -20.65
N TYR A 287 -13.76 -29.53 -21.50
CA TYR A 287 -15.01 -30.19 -21.11
C TYR A 287 -14.76 -31.62 -20.62
N CYS A 288 -13.93 -32.38 -21.34
CA CYS A 288 -13.57 -33.74 -20.95
C CYS A 288 -12.75 -33.82 -19.68
N PHE A 289 -11.87 -32.84 -19.43
CA PHE A 289 -11.16 -32.73 -18.17
C PHE A 289 -12.13 -32.60 -17.01
N PHE A 290 -13.06 -31.63 -17.08
CA PHE A 290 -14.05 -31.43 -16.02
C PHE A 290 -15.02 -32.58 -15.88
N ALA A 291 -15.50 -33.16 -16.99
CA ALA A 291 -16.40 -34.31 -16.94
C ALA A 291 -15.74 -35.50 -16.24
N GLN A 292 -14.47 -35.77 -16.53
CA GLN A 292 -13.72 -36.81 -15.84
C GLN A 292 -13.49 -36.44 -14.37
N VAL A 293 -12.96 -35.25 -14.04
CA VAL A 293 -12.69 -34.86 -12.65
C VAL A 293 -13.94 -34.89 -11.77
N PHE A 294 -15.07 -34.38 -12.27
CA PHE A 294 -16.34 -34.32 -11.53
C PHE A 294 -17.25 -35.54 -11.74
N ASN A 295 -16.80 -36.57 -12.46
CA ASN A 295 -17.55 -37.79 -12.74
C ASN A 295 -18.92 -37.53 -13.41
N LEU A 296 -18.94 -36.62 -14.38
CA LEU A 296 -20.12 -36.30 -15.20
C LEU A 296 -20.11 -37.13 -16.49
N THR A 297 -21.30 -37.51 -16.98
CA THR A 297 -21.45 -38.16 -18.28
C THR A 297 -21.52 -37.11 -19.39
N PRO A 298 -20.57 -37.06 -20.33
CA PRO A 298 -20.65 -36.14 -21.46
C PRO A 298 -21.81 -36.52 -22.39
N ALA A 299 -22.62 -35.55 -22.81
CA ALA A 299 -23.77 -35.80 -23.67
C ALA A 299 -23.41 -36.37 -25.06
N ASP A 300 -22.40 -35.79 -25.73
CA ASP A 300 -22.09 -36.09 -27.14
C ASP A 300 -20.58 -36.10 -27.45
N LEU A 301 -19.74 -36.44 -26.47
CA LEU A 301 -18.29 -36.41 -26.63
C LEU A 301 -17.62 -37.62 -25.98
N THR A 302 -16.76 -38.29 -26.74
CA THR A 302 -15.87 -39.31 -26.16
C THR A 302 -14.65 -38.62 -25.57
N CYS A 303 -14.44 -38.79 -24.27
CA CYS A 303 -13.35 -38.15 -23.57
C CYS A 303 -12.07 -38.98 -23.62
N ASP A 304 -11.10 -38.50 -24.40
CA ASP A 304 -9.79 -39.10 -24.65
C ASP A 304 -8.64 -38.37 -23.95
N VAL A 305 -8.95 -37.35 -23.13
CA VAL A 305 -7.95 -36.57 -22.41
C VAL A 305 -7.35 -37.39 -21.28
N MET A 306 -6.05 -37.64 -21.36
CA MET A 306 -5.26 -38.23 -20.28
C MET A 306 -5.05 -37.21 -19.17
N ILE A 307 -5.49 -37.55 -17.95
CA ILE A 307 -5.37 -36.70 -16.76
C ILE A 307 -4.43 -37.38 -15.77
N ASP A 308 -3.27 -36.78 -15.51
CA ASP A 308 -2.36 -37.22 -14.47
C ASP A 308 -3.00 -37.03 -13.08
N ASN A 309 -2.67 -37.92 -12.14
CA ASN A 309 -3.12 -37.91 -10.74
C ASN A 309 -4.64 -38.06 -10.51
N LEU A 310 -5.45 -38.31 -11.56
CA LEU A 310 -6.91 -38.38 -11.41
C LEU A 310 -7.37 -39.47 -10.43
N ASP A 311 -6.86 -40.69 -10.60
CA ASP A 311 -7.27 -41.84 -9.77
C ASP A 311 -6.82 -41.67 -8.32
N THR A 312 -5.59 -41.17 -8.12
CA THR A 312 -5.05 -40.89 -6.79
C THR A 312 -5.88 -39.83 -6.08
N TRP A 313 -6.21 -38.74 -6.77
CA TRP A 313 -7.03 -37.66 -6.23
C TRP A 313 -8.44 -38.13 -5.84
N ARG A 314 -9.08 -38.94 -6.69
CA ARG A 314 -10.41 -39.53 -6.40
C ARG A 314 -10.40 -40.50 -5.23
N ALA A 315 -9.27 -41.17 -4.95
CA ALA A 315 -9.15 -42.05 -3.80
C ALA A 315 -9.05 -41.28 -2.47
N GLU A 316 -8.63 -40.02 -2.52
CA GLU A 316 -8.39 -39.15 -1.35
C GLU A 316 -9.51 -38.12 -1.11
N SER A 317 -10.50 -38.01 -2.00
CA SER A 317 -11.63 -37.05 -1.94
C SER A 317 -12.97 -37.72 -1.70
#